data_AF-A0A6V7Y8C3-F1
#
_entry.id   AF-A0A6V7Y8C3-F1
#
_cell.length_a   1.000
_cell.length_b   1.000
_cell.length_c   1.000
_cell.angle_alpha   90.00
_cell.angle_beta   90.00
_cell.angle_gamma   90.00
#
_symmetry.space_group_name_H-M   'P 1'
#
loop_
_entity.id
_entity.type
_entity.pdbx_description
1 polymer ?
#
loop_
_entity_poly.entity_id
_entity_poly.type
_entity_poly.pdbx_seq_one_letter_code
_entity_poly.pdbx_strand_id
1 'polypeptide(L)'
;FPGLCPTDQLVSPEPDIYIIERNKEDDEFLVLACDGIYDVLENEELCRLVRSRLTVTEDLKRASNQVLDVCLSKGSRDNMTMIMVVFDAAPKVNEEALIESKHDGADDADSITLILKQEGFDDNSPSTCDIHLARSLIDRILEEKNKIEESQQRQQSPQLQEANNLSNNLVENTDDTIKTATEVEAGEEIDYEKKKL
;
A
#
# COMPACT_ATOMS: atom_id res chain seq x y z
N PHE A 1 -16.35 -48.19 9.71
CA PHE A 1 -16.94 -48.36 8.38
C PHE A 1 -16.07 -49.27 7.50
N PRO A 2 -15.92 -50.57 7.81
CA PRO A 2 -15.12 -51.45 6.96
C PRO A 2 -15.92 -51.81 5.69
N GLY A 3 -15.29 -51.66 4.51
CA GLY A 3 -15.85 -52.14 3.24
C GLY A 3 -16.44 -51.08 2.29
N LEU A 4 -16.46 -49.81 2.68
CA LEU A 4 -16.76 -48.71 1.75
C LEU A 4 -15.54 -48.41 0.87
N CYS A 5 -15.77 -47.93 -0.36
CA CYS A 5 -14.66 -47.48 -1.20
C CYS A 5 -14.03 -46.20 -0.61
N PRO A 6 -12.80 -45.81 -1.02
CA PRO A 6 -12.13 -44.64 -0.45
C PRO A 6 -12.92 -43.32 -0.54
N THR A 7 -13.73 -43.15 -1.58
CA THR A 7 -14.53 -41.92 -1.81
C THR A 7 -15.86 -41.90 -1.05
N ASP A 8 -16.35 -43.06 -0.62
CA ASP A 8 -17.58 -43.19 0.20
C ASP A 8 -17.30 -43.14 1.71
N GLN A 9 -16.08 -42.81 2.12
CA GLN A 9 -15.76 -42.60 3.52
C GLN A 9 -16.40 -41.30 4.03
N LEU A 10 -16.46 -41.13 5.36
CA LEU A 10 -16.94 -39.88 5.98
C LEU A 10 -16.17 -38.63 5.53
N VAL A 11 -14.90 -38.81 5.15
CA VAL A 11 -14.06 -37.79 4.52
C VAL A 11 -13.54 -38.39 3.23
N SER A 12 -13.95 -37.82 2.10
CA SER A 12 -13.51 -38.26 0.78
C SER A 12 -12.17 -37.62 0.41
N PRO A 13 -11.22 -38.38 -0.16
CA PRO A 13 -10.00 -37.84 -0.75
C PRO A 13 -10.20 -37.42 -2.23
N GLU A 14 -11.40 -37.58 -2.78
CA GLU A 14 -11.70 -37.26 -4.18
C GLU A 14 -11.69 -35.74 -4.42
N PRO A 15 -10.89 -35.22 -5.37
CA PRO A 15 -10.86 -33.80 -5.67
C PRO A 15 -11.96 -33.42 -6.67
N ASP A 16 -12.44 -32.18 -6.56
CA ASP A 16 -13.22 -31.56 -7.62
C ASP A 16 -12.28 -31.03 -8.72
N ILE A 17 -12.54 -31.40 -9.98
CA ILE A 17 -11.71 -31.03 -11.13
C ILE A 17 -12.54 -30.21 -12.12
N TYR A 18 -12.07 -29.01 -12.42
CA TYR A 18 -12.64 -28.12 -13.44
C TYR A 18 -11.60 -27.84 -14.51
N ILE A 19 -11.99 -28.00 -15.77
CA ILE A 19 -11.14 -27.68 -16.93
C ILE A 19 -11.65 -26.37 -17.52
N ILE A 20 -10.81 -25.35 -17.47
CA ILE A 20 -11.09 -24.02 -18.01
C ILE A 20 -10.08 -23.74 -19.12
N GLU A 21 -10.56 -23.42 -20.31
CA GLU A 21 -9.69 -23.01 -21.41
C GLU A 21 -9.14 -21.61 -21.13
N ARG A 22 -7.83 -21.44 -21.31
CA ARG A 22 -7.16 -20.17 -21.06
C ARG A 22 -7.48 -19.13 -22.13
N ASN A 23 -7.73 -17.90 -21.70
CA ASN A 23 -7.82 -16.75 -22.59
C ASN A 23 -6.61 -15.84 -22.39
N LYS A 24 -5.68 -15.84 -23.35
CA LYS A 24 -4.43 -15.05 -23.23
C LYS A 24 -4.66 -13.55 -23.17
N GLU A 25 -5.77 -13.06 -23.71
CA GLU A 25 -6.07 -11.62 -23.77
C GLU A 25 -6.74 -11.13 -22.48
N ASP A 26 -7.45 -12.01 -21.77
CA ASP A 26 -8.27 -11.64 -20.60
C ASP A 26 -7.77 -12.24 -19.28
N ASP A 27 -7.01 -13.34 -19.29
CA ASP A 27 -6.50 -13.98 -18.07
C ASP A 27 -5.43 -13.07 -17.43
N GLU A 28 -5.78 -12.39 -16.34
CA GLU A 28 -4.85 -11.50 -15.62
C GLU A 28 -3.97 -12.28 -14.63
N PHE A 29 -4.57 -12.98 -13.67
CA PHE A 29 -3.87 -13.70 -12.62
C PHE A 29 -4.73 -14.83 -12.03
N LEU A 30 -4.08 -15.77 -11.34
CA LEU A 30 -4.70 -16.82 -10.54
C LEU A 30 -4.17 -16.73 -9.10
N VAL A 31 -5.10 -16.77 -8.14
CA VAL A 31 -4.79 -16.80 -6.71
C VAL A 31 -5.24 -18.13 -6.13
N LEU A 32 -4.33 -18.79 -5.42
CA LEU A 32 -4.62 -19.93 -4.56
C LEU A 32 -4.31 -19.52 -3.12
N ALA A 33 -5.25 -19.74 -2.22
CA ALA A 33 -5.11 -19.34 -0.82
C ALA A 33 -5.84 -20.34 0.09
N CYS A 34 -5.40 -20.44 1.35
CA CYS A 34 -6.12 -21.19 2.38
C CYS A 34 -7.26 -20.37 3.01
N ASP A 35 -8.07 -21.04 3.83
CA ASP A 35 -9.18 -20.47 4.60
C ASP A 35 -8.78 -19.27 5.46
N GLY A 36 -7.58 -19.26 6.07
CA GLY A 36 -7.11 -18.11 6.84
C GLY A 36 -7.12 -16.76 6.08
N ILE A 37 -7.16 -16.78 4.75
CA ILE A 37 -7.36 -15.59 3.90
C ILE A 37 -8.85 -15.39 3.56
N TYR A 38 -9.50 -16.45 3.08
CA TYR A 38 -10.91 -16.40 2.65
C TYR A 38 -11.91 -16.23 3.79
N ASP A 39 -11.50 -16.46 5.05
CA ASP A 39 -12.29 -16.19 6.25
C ASP A 39 -12.50 -14.69 6.49
N VAL A 40 -11.62 -13.84 5.95
CA VAL A 40 -11.64 -12.38 6.16
C VAL A 40 -11.74 -11.57 4.87
N LEU A 41 -11.55 -12.19 3.71
CA LEU A 41 -11.67 -11.57 2.39
C LEU A 41 -12.59 -12.39 1.48
N GLU A 42 -13.58 -11.74 0.89
CA GLU A 42 -14.39 -12.33 -0.17
C GLU A 42 -13.61 -12.40 -1.50
N ASN A 43 -14.01 -13.29 -2.41
CA ASN A 43 -13.33 -13.50 -3.70
C ASN A 43 -13.10 -12.19 -4.48
N GLU A 44 -14.14 -11.37 -4.60
CA GLU A 44 -14.08 -10.11 -5.33
C GLU A 44 -13.19 -9.07 -4.62
N GLU A 45 -13.25 -9.01 -3.29
CA GLU A 45 -12.40 -8.13 -2.48
C GLU A 45 -10.92 -8.51 -2.63
N LEU A 46 -10.62 -9.81 -2.58
CA LEU A 46 -9.28 -10.32 -2.77
C LEU A 46 -8.75 -10.03 -4.17
N CYS A 47 -9.55 -10.25 -5.20
CA CYS A 47 -9.18 -9.94 -6.59
C CYS A 47 -8.88 -8.44 -6.77
N ARG A 48 -9.70 -7.54 -6.22
CA ARG A 48 -9.45 -6.09 -6.28
C ARG A 48 -8.17 -5.70 -5.56
N LEU A 49 -7.95 -6.23 -4.37
CA LEU A 49 -6.75 -5.98 -3.60
C LEU A 49 -5.49 -6.41 -4.36
N VAL A 50 -5.49 -7.62 -4.92
CA VAL A 50 -4.37 -8.12 -5.74
C VAL A 50 -4.16 -7.25 -6.96
N ARG A 51 -5.22 -6.90 -7.70
CA ARG A 51 -5.14 -6.03 -8.88
C ARG A 51 -4.53 -4.67 -8.52
N SER A 52 -4.96 -4.07 -7.42
CA SER A 52 -4.41 -2.81 -6.88
C SER A 52 -2.93 -2.92 -6.49
N ARG A 53 -2.46 -4.07 -5.98
CA ARG A 53 -1.04 -4.25 -5.67
C ARG A 53 -0.18 -4.42 -6.92
N LEU A 54 -0.70 -5.13 -7.93
CA LEU A 54 0.01 -5.34 -9.20
C LEU A 54 0.20 -4.04 -10.01
N THR A 55 -0.67 -3.04 -9.83
CA THR A 55 -0.48 -1.72 -10.47
C THR A 55 0.56 -0.84 -9.77
N VAL A 56 0.97 -1.20 -8.54
CA VAL A 56 1.94 -0.43 -7.73
C VAL A 56 3.32 -1.09 -7.72
N THR A 57 3.39 -2.43 -7.77
CA THR A 57 4.67 -3.15 -7.72
C THR A 57 4.69 -4.39 -8.61
N GLU A 58 5.82 -4.62 -9.28
CA GLU A 58 6.10 -5.87 -10.00
C GLU A 58 6.60 -6.99 -9.07
N ASP A 59 6.97 -6.66 -7.82
CA ASP A 59 7.43 -7.65 -6.85
C ASP A 59 6.24 -8.40 -6.24
N LEU A 60 5.99 -9.60 -6.78
CA LEU A 60 4.91 -10.48 -6.31
C LEU A 60 5.05 -10.87 -4.84
N LYS A 61 6.27 -10.91 -4.29
CA LYS A 61 6.46 -11.20 -2.87
C LYS A 61 5.94 -10.04 -2.03
N ARG A 62 6.26 -8.82 -2.43
CA ARG A 62 5.77 -7.61 -1.77
C ARG A 62 4.24 -7.53 -1.87
N ALA A 63 3.69 -7.73 -3.06
CA ALA A 63 2.23 -7.75 -3.26
C ALA A 63 1.54 -8.81 -2.40
N SER A 64 2.10 -10.03 -2.34
CA SER A 64 1.55 -11.12 -1.51
C SER A 64 1.62 -10.78 -0.02
N ASN A 65 2.73 -10.24 0.47
CA ASN A 65 2.87 -9.84 1.88
C ASN A 65 1.84 -8.77 2.25
N GLN A 66 1.62 -7.78 1.38
CA GLN A 66 0.60 -6.74 1.62
C GLN A 66 -0.81 -7.32 1.73
N VAL A 67 -1.14 -8.36 0.95
CA VAL A 67 -2.42 -9.07 1.07
C VAL A 67 -2.52 -9.79 2.42
N LEU A 68 -1.45 -10.46 2.84
CA LEU A 68 -1.41 -11.15 4.15
C LEU A 68 -1.54 -10.16 5.31
N ASP A 69 -0.90 -8.99 5.22
CA ASP A 69 -0.99 -7.93 6.23
C ASP A 69 -2.42 -7.38 6.34
N VAL A 70 -3.12 -7.24 5.21
CA VAL A 70 -4.56 -6.89 5.21
C VAL A 70 -5.36 -7.96 5.94
N CYS A 71 -5.13 -9.23 5.68
CA CYS A 71 -5.84 -10.33 6.35
C CYS A 71 -5.60 -10.33 7.87
N LEU A 72 -4.35 -10.09 8.30
CA LEU A 72 -4.01 -9.92 9.72
C LEU A 72 -4.76 -8.74 10.33
N SER A 73 -4.78 -7.59 9.65
CA SER A 73 -5.46 -6.38 10.12
C SER A 73 -6.98 -6.56 10.24
N LYS A 74 -7.59 -7.37 9.36
CA LYS A 74 -9.00 -7.75 9.40
C LYS A 74 -9.33 -8.81 10.47
N GLY A 75 -8.31 -9.30 11.17
CA GLY A 75 -8.47 -10.17 12.33
C GLY A 75 -8.32 -11.66 12.03
N SER A 76 -7.69 -12.05 10.91
CA SER A 76 -7.34 -13.45 10.69
C SER A 76 -6.39 -13.94 11.79
N ARG A 77 -6.68 -15.12 12.33
CA ARG A 77 -5.89 -15.76 13.40
C ARG A 77 -5.35 -17.13 13.00
N ASP A 78 -5.58 -17.54 11.76
CA ASP A 78 -5.14 -18.83 11.24
C ASP A 78 -3.78 -18.72 10.53
N ASN A 79 -3.24 -19.86 10.12
CA ASN A 79 -2.13 -19.94 9.20
C ASN A 79 -2.60 -19.45 7.83
N MET A 80 -1.81 -18.55 7.23
CA MET A 80 -2.11 -18.00 5.92
C MET A 80 -1.02 -18.39 4.93
N THR A 81 -1.45 -18.95 3.79
CA THR A 81 -0.59 -19.27 2.65
C THR A 81 -1.31 -18.82 1.39
N MET A 82 -0.59 -18.09 0.55
CA MET A 82 -1.07 -17.65 -0.77
C MET A 82 -0.04 -18.01 -1.84
N ILE A 83 -0.53 -18.40 -3.01
CA ILE A 83 0.23 -18.50 -4.25
C ILE A 83 -0.45 -17.60 -5.27
N MET A 84 0.34 -16.73 -5.88
CA MET A 84 -0.10 -15.82 -6.94
C MET A 84 0.62 -16.19 -8.24
N VAL A 85 -0.15 -16.47 -9.29
CA VAL A 85 0.34 -16.73 -10.65
C VAL A 85 -0.13 -15.59 -11.52
N VAL A 86 0.79 -14.86 -12.14
CA VAL A 86 0.50 -13.70 -12.97
C VAL A 86 0.68 -14.06 -14.44
N PHE A 87 -0.27 -13.66 -15.27
CA PHE A 87 -0.28 -13.91 -16.70
C PHE A 87 0.04 -12.64 -17.51
N ASP A 88 0.09 -12.76 -18.84
CA ASP A 88 0.55 -11.68 -19.72
C ASP A 88 -0.38 -10.45 -19.70
N ALA A 89 -1.70 -10.68 -19.57
CA ALA A 89 -2.72 -9.63 -19.53
C ALA A 89 -2.85 -8.94 -18.15
N ALA A 90 -2.04 -9.32 -17.17
CA ALA A 90 -2.07 -8.70 -15.85
C ALA A 90 -1.79 -7.18 -15.92
N PRO A 91 -2.40 -6.40 -15.00
CA PRO A 91 -2.09 -4.99 -14.88
C PRO A 91 -0.58 -4.77 -14.74
N LYS A 92 -0.07 -3.80 -15.50
CA LYS A 92 1.32 -3.35 -15.38
C LYS A 92 1.39 -2.20 -14.38
N VAL A 93 2.58 -1.98 -13.83
CA VAL A 93 2.80 -0.87 -12.92
C VAL A 93 2.57 0.45 -13.66
N ASN A 94 1.75 1.32 -13.08
CA ASN A 94 1.54 2.68 -13.56
C ASN A 94 2.33 3.65 -12.68
N GLU A 95 3.09 4.55 -13.31
CA GLU A 95 3.87 5.59 -12.61
C GLU A 95 2.99 6.49 -11.75
N GLU A 96 1.75 6.75 -12.15
CA GLU A 96 0.78 7.55 -11.37
C GLU A 96 0.43 6.87 -10.04
N ALA A 97 0.17 5.55 -10.06
CA ALA A 97 -0.11 4.76 -8.86
C ALA A 97 1.12 4.67 -7.94
N LEU A 98 2.32 4.68 -8.52
CA LEU A 98 3.56 4.73 -7.77
C LEU A 98 3.76 6.08 -7.07
N ILE A 99 3.38 7.19 -7.71
CA ILE A 99 3.48 8.54 -7.14
C ILE A 99 2.51 8.71 -5.98
N GLU A 100 1.25 8.26 -6.10
CA GLU A 100 0.30 8.27 -4.98
C GLU A 100 0.82 7.46 -3.80
N SER A 101 1.39 6.27 -4.04
CA SER A 101 1.97 5.45 -2.97
C SER A 101 3.19 6.10 -2.29
N LYS A 102 3.92 6.99 -2.96
CA LYS A 102 5.13 7.67 -2.44
C LYS A 102 4.82 8.98 -1.72
N HIS A 103 3.78 9.71 -2.13
CA HIS A 103 3.43 11.01 -1.54
C HIS A 103 2.90 10.86 -0.10
N ASP A 104 2.45 9.66 0.28
CA ASP A 104 1.97 9.36 1.63
C ASP A 104 3.08 9.02 2.64
N GLY A 105 4.36 9.04 2.25
CA GLY A 105 5.50 8.95 3.18
C GLY A 105 5.49 7.73 4.11
N ALA A 106 4.77 6.67 3.74
CA ALA A 106 4.50 5.54 4.60
C ALA A 106 5.23 4.30 4.06
N ASP A 107 6.32 3.95 4.72
CA ASP A 107 6.90 2.62 4.62
C ASP A 107 5.86 1.60 5.10
N ASP A 108 5.33 0.86 4.12
CA ASP A 108 4.70 -0.47 4.18
C ASP A 108 3.40 -0.68 4.99
N ALA A 109 3.01 0.17 5.96
CA ALA A 109 1.83 -0.10 6.81
C ALA A 109 0.59 0.78 6.53
N ASP A 110 0.76 2.08 6.22
CA ASP A 110 -0.38 3.01 6.27
C ASP A 110 -1.21 3.07 4.98
N SER A 111 -0.65 2.71 3.82
CA SER A 111 -1.38 2.70 2.54
C SER A 111 -2.47 1.61 2.47
N ILE A 112 -2.41 0.57 3.30
CA ILE A 112 -3.47 -0.44 3.42
C ILE A 112 -4.76 0.20 3.95
N THR A 113 -4.64 1.13 4.90
CA THR A 113 -5.79 1.80 5.51
C THR A 113 -6.42 2.84 4.56
N LEU A 114 -5.62 3.44 3.68
CA LEU A 114 -6.11 4.46 2.75
C LEU A 114 -6.84 3.85 1.54
N ILE A 115 -6.33 2.75 0.98
CA ILE A 115 -6.98 2.02 -0.12
C ILE A 115 -8.32 1.42 0.34
N LEU A 116 -8.41 0.91 1.58
CA LEU A 116 -9.67 0.44 2.15
C LEU A 116 -10.70 1.57 2.36
N LYS A 117 -10.26 2.83 2.48
CA LYS A 117 -11.13 4.01 2.67
C LYS A 117 -11.58 4.67 1.38
N GLN A 118 -10.81 4.57 0.30
CA GLN A 118 -11.09 5.29 -0.96
C GLN A 118 -12.10 4.58 -1.88
N GLU A 119 -12.37 3.29 -1.70
CA GLU A 119 -13.21 2.50 -2.65
C GLU A 119 -14.52 1.93 -2.06
N GLY A 120 -15.17 2.66 -1.13
CA GLY A 120 -16.59 2.43 -0.81
C GLY A 120 -16.93 1.14 -0.05
N PHE A 121 -16.15 0.79 0.97
CA PHE A 121 -16.53 -0.26 1.91
C PHE A 121 -17.62 0.30 2.86
N ASP A 122 -18.88 -0.06 2.59
CA ASP A 122 -20.06 0.43 3.32
C ASP A 122 -20.11 -0.18 4.74
N ASP A 123 -19.86 0.64 5.76
CA ASP A 123 -19.83 0.32 7.20
C ASP A 123 -21.22 -0.01 7.82
N ASN A 124 -22.03 -0.85 7.16
CA ASN A 124 -23.36 -1.23 7.68
C ASN A 124 -23.46 -2.70 8.06
N SER A 125 -22.59 -3.19 8.97
CA SER A 125 -22.90 -4.20 10.02
C SER A 125 -21.69 -4.38 10.98
N PRO A 126 -21.82 -4.95 12.20
CA PRO A 126 -21.43 -4.28 13.44
C PRO A 126 -20.08 -4.76 14.02
N SER A 127 -19.03 -3.96 13.91
CA SER A 127 -17.86 -4.00 14.82
C SER A 127 -17.19 -2.63 14.97
N THR A 128 -18.01 -1.57 14.96
CA THR A 128 -17.60 -0.17 15.11
C THR A 128 -16.86 0.16 16.42
N CYS A 129 -16.82 -0.75 17.39
CA CYS A 129 -16.13 -0.53 18.67
C CYS A 129 -14.59 -0.54 18.55
N ASP A 130 -14.00 -1.36 17.68
CA ASP A 130 -12.54 -1.52 17.64
C ASP A 130 -11.85 -0.42 16.81
N ILE A 131 -12.49 0.03 15.73
CA ILE A 131 -11.98 1.13 14.89
C ILE A 131 -12.11 2.49 15.59
N HIS A 132 -13.22 2.75 16.29
CA HIS A 132 -13.34 3.97 17.11
C HIS A 132 -12.36 3.97 18.28
N LEU A 133 -12.10 2.82 18.89
CA LEU A 133 -11.13 2.70 19.97
C LEU A 133 -9.71 2.91 19.47
N ALA A 134 -9.32 2.28 18.35
CA ALA A 134 -8.02 2.47 17.72
C ALA A 134 -7.79 3.93 17.31
N ARG A 135 -8.80 4.57 16.69
CA ARG A 135 -8.74 5.99 16.31
C ARG A 135 -8.62 6.90 17.54
N SER A 136 -9.39 6.63 18.59
CA SER A 136 -9.31 7.37 19.86
C SER A 136 -7.97 7.17 20.59
N LEU A 137 -7.31 6.02 20.42
CA LEU A 137 -5.97 5.77 20.97
C LEU A 137 -4.90 6.50 20.15
N ILE A 138 -5.00 6.49 18.82
CA ILE A 138 -4.08 7.21 17.92
C ILE A 138 -4.18 8.72 18.18
N ASP A 139 -5.39 9.28 18.26
CA ASP A 139 -5.60 10.71 18.54
C ASP A 139 -4.99 11.10 19.90
N ARG A 140 -5.14 10.23 20.91
CA ARG A 140 -4.52 10.44 22.24
C ARG A 140 -2.99 10.37 22.21
N ILE A 141 -2.41 9.43 21.44
CA ILE A 141 -0.96 9.31 21.29
C ILE A 141 -0.39 10.53 20.56
N LEU A 142 -1.07 11.01 19.51
CA LEU A 142 -0.67 12.21 18.77
C LEU A 142 -0.77 13.46 19.65
N GLU A 143 -1.83 13.59 20.44
CA GLU A 143 -1.99 14.73 21.35
C GLU A 143 -0.91 14.75 22.44
N GLU A 144 -0.57 13.59 23.01
CA GLU A 144 0.54 13.48 23.97
C GLU A 144 1.91 13.75 23.31
N LYS A 145 2.12 13.27 22.07
CA LYS A 145 3.34 13.56 21.31
C LYS A 145 3.50 15.07 21.09
N ASN A 146 2.45 15.77 20.70
CA ASN A 146 2.48 17.23 20.52
C ASN A 146 2.77 17.96 21.84
N LYS A 147 2.16 17.54 22.95
CA LYS A 147 2.44 18.13 24.28
C LYS A 147 3.92 17.93 24.67
N ILE A 148 4.48 16.76 24.37
CA ILE A 148 5.88 16.46 24.63
C ILE A 148 6.79 17.34 23.75
N GLU A 149 6.51 17.46 22.46
CA GLU A 149 7.28 18.32 21.55
C GLU A 149 7.24 19.80 21.97
N GLU A 150 6.07 20.33 22.32
CA GLU A 150 5.94 21.70 22.85
C GLU A 150 6.68 21.90 24.18
N SER A 151 6.72 20.86 25.03
CA SER A 151 7.46 20.91 26.30
C SER A 151 8.96 20.88 26.08
N GLN A 152 9.44 20.16 25.07
CA GLN A 152 10.85 20.12 24.67
C GLN A 152 11.27 21.44 24.01
N GLN A 153 10.41 22.05 23.19
CA GLN A 153 10.64 23.37 22.64
C GLN A 153 10.71 24.44 23.73
N ARG A 154 9.81 24.43 24.73
CA ARG A 154 9.85 25.38 25.86
C ARG A 154 11.06 25.22 26.78
N GLN A 155 11.70 24.05 26.79
CA GLN A 155 12.91 23.79 27.59
C GLN A 155 14.22 24.08 26.84
N GLN A 156 14.18 24.30 25.52
CA GLN A 156 15.35 24.74 24.77
C GLN A 156 15.68 26.19 25.11
N SER A 157 16.97 26.48 25.32
CA SER A 157 17.41 27.85 25.63
C SER A 157 17.09 28.80 24.46
N PRO A 158 16.76 30.07 24.72
CA PRO A 158 16.38 31.03 23.68
C PRO A 158 17.42 31.15 22.54
N GLN A 159 18.70 30.97 22.87
CA GLN A 159 19.80 31.01 21.91
C GLN A 159 19.80 29.80 20.94
N LEU A 160 19.35 28.62 21.40
CA LEU A 160 19.21 27.43 20.55
C LEU A 160 17.97 27.52 19.66
N GLN A 161 16.88 28.13 20.13
CA GLN A 161 15.71 28.41 19.30
C GLN A 161 16.02 29.42 18.19
N GLU A 162 16.75 30.48 18.51
CA GLU A 162 17.16 31.48 17.53
C GLU A 162 18.13 30.89 16.49
N ALA A 163 19.07 30.04 16.92
CA ALA A 163 19.95 29.30 16.02
C ALA A 163 19.19 28.33 15.09
N ASN A 164 18.19 27.62 15.61
CA ASN A 164 17.34 26.73 14.81
C ASN A 164 16.47 27.51 13.81
N ASN A 165 15.92 28.65 14.21
CA ASN A 165 15.12 29.50 13.32
C ASN A 165 15.97 30.16 12.23
N LEU A 166 17.20 30.57 12.54
CA LEU A 166 18.16 31.03 11.53
C LEU A 166 18.55 29.88 10.59
N SER A 167 18.82 28.69 11.13
CA SER A 167 19.18 27.52 10.33
C SER A 167 18.07 27.11 9.37
N ASN A 168 16.81 27.11 9.81
CA ASN A 168 15.67 26.77 8.96
C ASN A 168 15.44 27.82 7.87
N ASN A 169 15.55 29.12 8.19
CA ASN A 169 15.49 30.17 7.18
C ASN A 169 16.65 30.08 6.17
N LEU A 170 17.85 29.68 6.61
CA LEU A 170 18.99 29.47 5.72
C LEU A 170 18.74 28.32 4.73
N VAL A 171 18.13 27.22 5.20
CA VAL A 171 17.77 26.07 4.35
C VAL A 171 16.70 26.46 3.31
N GLU A 172 15.65 27.18 3.70
CA GLU A 172 14.61 27.65 2.77
C GLU A 172 15.19 28.61 1.71
N ASN A 173 16.07 29.53 2.09
CA ASN A 173 16.70 30.45 1.14
C ASN A 173 17.68 29.75 0.18
N THR A 174 18.33 28.65 0.62
CA THR A 174 19.18 27.85 -0.29
C THR A 174 18.36 27.08 -1.31
N ASP A 175 17.20 26.55 -0.94
CA ASP A 175 16.31 25.85 -1.88
C ASP A 175 15.73 26.81 -2.94
N ASP A 176 15.37 28.04 -2.55
CA ASP A 176 14.89 29.05 -3.50
C ASP A 176 16.00 29.56 -4.44
N THR A 177 17.26 29.61 -3.95
CA THR A 177 18.43 29.95 -4.78
C THR A 177 18.77 28.82 -5.76
N ILE A 178 18.62 27.55 -5.35
CA ILE A 178 18.82 26.38 -6.21
C ILE A 178 17.71 26.30 -7.28
N LYS A 179 16.46 26.60 -6.93
CA LYS A 179 15.35 26.71 -7.89
C LYS A 179 15.56 27.81 -8.92
N THR A 180 16.01 29.00 -8.49
CA THR A 180 16.29 30.08 -9.44
C THR A 180 17.49 29.78 -10.32
N ALA A 181 18.57 29.18 -9.80
CA ALA A 181 19.74 28.81 -10.59
C ALA A 181 19.43 27.74 -11.67
N THR A 182 18.54 26.80 -11.38
CA THR A 182 18.11 25.77 -12.35
C THR A 182 17.21 26.33 -13.46
N GLU A 183 16.48 27.42 -13.22
CA GLU A 183 15.70 28.11 -14.25
C GLU A 183 16.56 28.98 -15.19
N VAL A 184 17.73 29.48 -14.74
CA VAL A 184 18.63 30.28 -15.61
C VAL A 184 19.41 29.41 -16.60
N GLU A 185 19.82 28.19 -16.23
CA GLU A 185 20.57 27.30 -17.12
C GLU A 185 19.73 26.67 -18.24
N ALA A 186 18.39 26.67 -18.13
CA ALA A 186 17.50 26.19 -19.20
C ALA A 186 17.23 27.24 -20.31
N GLY A 187 17.71 28.49 -20.16
CA GLY A 187 17.42 29.61 -21.05
C GLY A 187 18.47 29.92 -22.13
N GLU A 188 19.64 29.28 -22.10
CA GLU A 188 20.73 29.51 -23.08
C GLU A 188 21.16 28.20 -23.76
N GLU A 189 20.29 27.64 -24.60
CA GLU A 189 20.78 26.77 -25.67
C GLU A 189 19.94 26.97 -26.95
N ILE A 190 20.67 27.17 -28.06
CA ILE A 190 20.27 27.10 -29.49
C ILE A 190 19.91 28.44 -30.19
N ASP A 191 20.93 29.14 -30.72
CA ASP A 191 20.90 29.66 -32.11
C ASP A 191 22.33 29.68 -32.71
N TYR A 192 22.75 28.52 -33.21
CA TYR A 192 23.98 28.36 -34.00
C TYR A 192 23.63 27.84 -35.41
N GLU A 193 22.77 28.54 -36.17
CA GLU A 193 22.61 28.17 -37.59
C GLU A 193 22.29 29.30 -38.59
N LYS A 194 22.80 30.53 -38.40
CA LYS A 194 22.78 31.56 -39.48
C LYS A 194 24.04 32.42 -39.56
N LYS A 195 25.14 31.86 -40.08
CA LYS A 195 26.13 32.62 -40.87
C LYS A 195 27.10 31.71 -41.63
N LYS A 196 26.63 31.16 -42.75
CA LYS A 196 27.52 30.74 -43.84
C LYS A 196 26.80 30.87 -45.18
N LEU A 197 26.81 32.09 -45.73
CA LEU A 197 26.84 32.44 -47.16
C LEU A 197 26.85 33.96 -47.30
#